data_AF-A0A2J0MUK7-F1
#
_entry.id   AF-A0A2J0MUK7-F1
#
_cell.length_a   1.000
_cell.length_b   1.000
_cell.length_c   1.000
_cell.angle_alpha   90.00
_cell.angle_beta   90.00
_cell.angle_gamma   90.00
#
_symmetry.space_group_name_H-M   'P 1'
#
loop_
_entity.id
_entity.type
_entity.pdbx_description
1 polymer ?
#
loop_
_entity_poly.entity_id
_entity_poly.type
_entity_poly.pdbx_seq_one_letter_code
_entity_poly.pdbx_strand_id
1 'polypeptide(L)'
;SKDEEIKELNKPWQDGYKRQMEIYQWLLRKNGFVVSDTGYFVYCNGKTDKKAFDGKLEFDINIIPYKGSDKWIEGAIKDARKCLRSNKIPKQGKDCDYCAYRKAVEKVVL
;
A
#
# COMPACT_ATOMS: atom_id res chain seq x y z
N SER A 1 -15.27 -4.39 9.84
CA SER A 1 -15.68 -3.58 8.68
C SER A 1 -15.24 -2.14 8.92
N LYS A 2 -15.10 -1.31 7.87
CA LYS A 2 -14.98 0.14 8.07
C LYS A 2 -16.40 0.70 8.10
N ASP A 3 -16.72 1.53 9.08
CA ASP A 3 -18.08 2.09 9.21
C ASP A 3 -18.39 3.13 8.14
N GLU A 4 -17.35 3.68 7.49
CA GLU A 4 -17.49 4.61 6.39
C GLU A 4 -17.40 3.90 5.03
N GLU A 5 -18.34 4.23 4.15
CA GLU A 5 -18.35 3.80 2.77
C GLU A 5 -17.14 4.41 2.02
N ILE A 6 -16.29 3.54 1.46
CA ILE A 6 -15.11 3.98 0.71
C ILE A 6 -15.51 4.26 -0.74
N LYS A 7 -15.52 5.54 -1.10
CA LYS A 7 -15.77 6.07 -2.47
C LYS A 7 -14.54 6.67 -3.13
N GLU A 8 -13.49 6.91 -2.35
CA GLU A 8 -12.24 7.49 -2.81
C GLU A 8 -11.04 6.95 -2.04
N LEU A 9 -9.84 7.11 -2.61
CA LEU A 9 -8.58 6.71 -2.01
C LEU A 9 -7.88 7.89 -1.31
N ASN A 10 -8.49 8.48 -0.29
CA ASN A 10 -8.00 9.69 0.38
C ASN A 10 -7.37 9.45 1.77
N LYS A 11 -7.40 8.21 2.29
CA LYS A 11 -6.93 7.90 3.65
C LYS A 11 -5.45 7.49 3.67
N PRO A 12 -4.68 7.80 4.73
CA PRO A 12 -3.25 7.49 4.80
C PRO A 12 -2.91 6.01 4.60
N TRP A 13 -3.73 5.10 5.13
CA TRP A 13 -3.53 3.66 4.98
C TRP A 13 -3.77 3.16 3.54
N GLN A 14 -4.41 3.96 2.67
CA GLN A 14 -4.67 3.60 1.28
C GLN A 14 -3.48 3.90 0.36
N ASP A 15 -2.48 4.64 0.83
CA ASP A 15 -1.29 4.95 0.02
C ASP A 15 -0.51 3.69 -0.38
N GLY A 16 -0.58 2.63 0.43
CA GLY A 16 -0.04 1.31 0.06
C GLY A 16 -0.69 0.74 -1.20
N TYR A 17 -2.02 0.85 -1.35
CA TYR A 17 -2.74 0.38 -2.54
C TYR A 17 -2.42 1.22 -3.77
N LYS A 18 -2.28 2.55 -3.62
CA LYS A 18 -1.85 3.43 -4.70
C LYS A 18 -0.48 3.03 -5.23
N ARG A 19 0.50 2.86 -4.34
CA ARG A 19 1.84 2.39 -4.71
C ARG A 19 1.82 1.02 -5.37
N GLN A 20 0.98 0.10 -4.89
CA GLN A 20 0.81 -1.21 -5.51
C GLN A 20 0.31 -1.10 -6.96
N MET A 21 -0.70 -0.26 -7.22
CA MET A 21 -1.19 0.00 -8.58
C MET A 21 -0.08 0.57 -9.47
N GLU A 22 0.68 1.55 -8.99
CA GLU A 22 1.79 2.14 -9.76
C GLU A 22 2.89 1.11 -10.07
N ILE A 23 3.18 0.20 -9.13
CA ILE A 23 4.11 -0.93 -9.35
C ILE A 23 3.60 -1.88 -10.44
N TYR A 24 2.31 -2.20 -10.45
CA TYR A 24 1.75 -3.02 -11.54
C TYR A 24 1.78 -2.31 -12.88
N GLN A 25 1.45 -1.02 -12.93
CA GLN A 25 1.57 -0.22 -14.15
C GLN A 25 3.01 -0.25 -14.68
N TRP A 26 3.99 -0.03 -13.80
CA TRP A 26 5.41 -0.10 -14.15
C TRP A 26 5.81 -1.48 -14.70
N LEU A 27 5.46 -2.56 -14.01
CA LEU A 27 5.79 -3.93 -14.43
C LEU A 27 5.21 -4.26 -15.81
N LEU A 28 3.94 -3.94 -16.04
CA LEU A 28 3.28 -4.21 -17.31
C LEU A 28 3.87 -3.36 -18.45
N ARG A 29 4.18 -2.08 -18.20
CA ARG A 29 4.87 -1.23 -19.18
C ARG A 29 6.26 -1.75 -19.52
N LYS A 30 7.02 -2.22 -18.52
CA LYS A 30 8.33 -2.84 -18.73
C LYS A 30 8.25 -4.15 -19.52
N ASN A 31 7.12 -4.82 -19.47
CA ASN A 31 6.83 -5.99 -20.31
C ASN A 31 6.29 -5.63 -21.71
N GLY A 32 6.32 -4.36 -22.11
CA GLY A 32 5.95 -3.90 -23.45
C GLY A 32 4.45 -3.68 -23.68
N PHE A 33 3.62 -3.77 -22.64
CA PHE A 33 2.20 -3.50 -22.77
C PHE A 33 1.91 -1.99 -22.79
N VAL A 34 0.88 -1.59 -23.55
CA VAL A 34 0.30 -0.25 -23.48
C VAL A 34 -0.63 -0.19 -22.28
N VAL A 35 -0.28 0.62 -21.27
CA VAL A 35 -1.00 0.67 -19.98
C VAL A 35 -1.44 2.10 -19.68
N SER A 36 -2.75 2.26 -19.46
CA SER A 36 -3.37 3.53 -19.03
C SER A 36 -2.79 4.03 -17.70
N ASP A 37 -2.64 5.35 -17.56
CA ASP A 37 -2.33 5.98 -16.27
C ASP A 37 -3.46 5.81 -15.25
N THR A 38 -4.70 5.63 -15.72
CA THR A 38 -5.86 5.41 -14.86
C THR A 38 -6.04 3.93 -14.57
N GLY A 39 -5.87 3.54 -13.31
CA GLY A 39 -6.28 2.26 -12.75
C GLY A 39 -7.61 2.40 -11.99
N TYR A 40 -8.30 1.28 -11.78
CA TYR A 40 -9.55 1.25 -11.04
C TYR A 40 -9.43 0.31 -9.84
N PHE A 41 -9.89 0.79 -8.69
CA PHE A 41 -10.01 -0.01 -7.48
C PHE A 41 -11.47 -0.41 -7.31
N VAL A 42 -11.72 -1.71 -7.22
CA VAL A 42 -13.03 -2.25 -6.85
C VAL A 42 -13.04 -2.45 -5.36
N TYR A 43 -13.81 -1.64 -4.64
CA TYR A 43 -13.93 -1.72 -3.19
C TYR A 43 -15.28 -2.35 -2.81
N CYS A 44 -15.22 -3.43 -2.03
CA CYS A 44 -16.38 -4.14 -1.54
C CYS A 44 -16.56 -3.84 -0.05
N ASN A 45 -17.55 -3.02 0.30
CA ASN A 45 -17.88 -2.65 1.67
C ASN A 45 -18.97 -3.57 2.20
N GLY A 46 -18.71 -4.32 3.27
CA GLY A 46 -19.73 -5.15 3.92
C GLY A 46 -20.68 -4.30 4.78
N LYS A 47 -21.99 -4.48 4.58
CA LYS A 47 -23.04 -3.81 5.37
C LYS A 47 -23.12 -4.40 6.76
N THR A 48 -22.79 -3.60 7.76
CA THR A 48 -22.84 -3.96 9.19
C THR A 48 -24.05 -3.38 9.92
N ASP A 49 -24.84 -2.55 9.24
CA ASP A 49 -25.99 -1.82 9.76
C ASP A 49 -27.33 -2.58 9.58
N LYS A 50 -27.26 -3.88 9.25
CA LYS A 50 -28.43 -4.74 9.11
C LYS A 50 -29.00 -5.11 10.47
N LYS A 51 -30.34 -5.08 10.58
CA LYS A 51 -31.07 -5.33 11.84
C LYS A 51 -30.77 -6.69 12.46
N ALA A 52 -30.42 -7.69 11.65
CA ALA A 52 -30.04 -9.02 12.08
C ALA A 52 -29.07 -9.65 11.07
N PHE A 53 -28.32 -10.67 11.52
CA PHE A 53 -27.51 -11.51 10.65
C PHE A 53 -28.32 -12.72 10.22
N ASP A 54 -29.11 -12.57 9.15
CA ASP A 54 -30.01 -13.61 8.62
C ASP A 54 -29.27 -14.65 7.75
N GLY A 55 -28.04 -15.03 8.12
CA GLY A 55 -27.18 -15.92 7.33
C GLY A 55 -26.76 -15.34 5.97
N LYS A 56 -26.93 -14.04 5.76
CA LYS A 56 -26.62 -13.33 4.51
C LYS A 56 -25.64 -12.19 4.79
N LEU A 57 -24.62 -12.08 3.95
CA LEU A 57 -23.75 -10.90 3.88
C LEU A 57 -24.17 -10.04 2.70
N GLU A 58 -24.38 -8.75 2.96
CA GLU A 58 -24.69 -7.76 1.95
C GLU A 58 -23.52 -6.80 1.77
N PHE A 59 -23.30 -6.35 0.55
CA PHE A 59 -22.16 -5.51 0.21
C PHE A 59 -22.58 -4.34 -0.68
N ASP A 60 -21.89 -3.20 -0.54
CA ASP A 60 -21.85 -2.13 -1.52
C ASP A 60 -20.52 -2.20 -2.28
N ILE A 61 -20.59 -2.10 -3.61
CA ILE A 61 -19.43 -2.15 -4.49
C ILE A 61 -19.22 -0.76 -5.10
N ASN A 62 -18.04 -0.20 -4.88
CA ASN A 62 -17.62 1.07 -5.48
C ASN A 62 -16.45 0.85 -6.43
N ILE A 63 -16.51 1.47 -7.60
CA ILE A 63 -15.39 1.53 -8.55
C ILE A 63 -14.76 2.91 -8.44
N ILE A 64 -13.49 2.93 -8.04
CA ILE A 64 -12.77 4.16 -7.72
C ILE A 64 -11.66 4.37 -8.76
N PRO A 65 -11.76 5.40 -9.63
CA PRO A 65 -10.69 5.72 -10.56
C PRO A 65 -9.49 6.34 -9.82
N TYR A 66 -8.29 5.95 -10.22
CA TYR A 66 -7.05 6.50 -9.70
C TYR A 66 -6.04 6.70 -10.83
N LYS A 67 -5.57 7.94 -11.00
CA LYS A 67 -4.51 8.27 -11.96
C LYS A 67 -3.15 8.13 -11.28
N GLY A 68 -2.47 7.01 -11.56
CA GLY A 68 -1.16 6.67 -11.01
C GLY A 68 0.02 7.24 -11.81
N SER A 69 1.20 7.21 -11.22
CA SER A 69 2.47 7.52 -11.89
C SER A 69 3.60 6.61 -11.41
N ASP A 70 4.13 5.79 -12.31
CA ASP A 70 5.26 4.89 -12.06
C ASP A 70 6.65 5.55 -12.09
N LYS A 71 6.73 6.86 -12.39
CA LYS A 71 8.00 7.59 -12.58
C LYS A 71 8.99 7.47 -11.41
N TRP A 72 8.50 7.28 -10.18
CA TRP A 72 9.33 7.18 -8.98
C TRP A 72 9.96 5.79 -8.80
N ILE A 73 9.40 4.75 -9.43
CA ILE A 73 9.68 3.35 -9.11
C ILE A 73 11.09 2.94 -9.52
N GLU A 74 11.52 3.34 -10.72
CA GLU A 74 12.86 3.02 -11.21
C GLU A 74 13.96 3.58 -10.29
N GLY A 75 13.76 4.80 -9.79
CA GLY A 75 14.67 5.42 -8.81
C GLY A 75 14.68 4.64 -7.49
N ALA A 76 13.50 4.35 -6.94
CA ALA A 76 13.37 3.60 -5.70
C ALA A 76 13.99 2.19 -5.77
N ILE A 77 13.85 1.48 -6.89
CA ILE A 77 14.49 0.16 -7.09
C ILE A 77 16.02 0.29 -7.11
N LYS A 78 16.56 1.29 -7.79
CA LYS A 78 18.01 1.55 -7.82
C LYS A 78 18.55 1.85 -6.43
N ASP A 79 17.85 2.68 -5.67
CA ASP A 79 18.22 3.03 -4.30
C ASP A 79 18.13 1.83 -3.36
N ALA A 80 17.06 1.04 -3.45
CA ALA A 80 16.90 -0.21 -2.70
C ALA A 80 18.04 -1.19 -3.00
N ARG A 81 18.39 -1.38 -4.28
CA ARG A 81 19.51 -2.24 -4.69
C ARG A 81 20.86 -1.71 -4.15
N LYS A 82 21.09 -0.40 -4.20
CA LYS A 82 22.30 0.22 -3.67
C LYS A 82 22.41 0.00 -2.16
N CYS A 83 21.32 0.18 -1.42
CA CYS A 83 21.25 -0.09 0.01
C CYS A 83 21.54 -1.56 0.33
N LEU A 84 20.86 -2.48 -0.36
CA LEU A 84 21.01 -3.93 -0.16
C LEU A 84 22.43 -4.44 -0.43
N ARG A 85 23.13 -3.86 -1.41
CA ARG A 85 24.50 -4.26 -1.78
C ARG A 85 25.60 -3.53 -0.98
N SER A 86 25.23 -2.63 -0.07
CA SER A 86 26.18 -1.90 0.75
C SER A 86 26.73 -2.78 1.87
N ASN A 87 28.04 -2.72 2.10
CA ASN A 87 28.67 -3.33 3.29
C ASN A 87 28.44 -2.50 4.57
N LYS A 88 27.78 -1.34 4.46
CA LYS A 88 27.43 -0.47 5.60
C LYS A 88 25.96 -0.63 5.94
N ILE A 89 25.67 -0.88 7.21
CA ILE A 89 24.31 -0.91 7.77
C ILE A 89 23.68 0.50 7.61
N PRO A 90 22.45 0.61 7.09
CA PRO A 90 21.79 1.89 6.94
C PRO A 90 21.46 2.52 8.31
N LYS A 91 21.32 3.85 8.34
CA LYS A 91 20.86 4.56 9.53
C LYS A 91 19.43 4.14 9.86
N GLN A 92 19.11 4.11 11.15
CA GLN A 92 17.75 3.88 11.63
C GLN A 92 16.76 4.87 11.01
N GLY A 93 15.58 4.37 10.63
CA GLY A 93 14.46 5.22 10.23
C GLY A 93 13.83 5.89 11.45
N LYS A 94 13.35 7.13 11.30
CA LYS A 94 12.66 7.87 12.38
C LYS A 94 11.43 7.13 12.88
N ASP A 95 10.68 6.54 11.96
CA ASP A 95 9.39 5.87 12.22
C ASP A 95 9.50 4.33 12.06
N CYS A 96 10.69 3.77 12.29
CA CYS A 96 10.91 2.33 12.16
C CYS A 96 10.69 1.61 13.50
N ASP A 97 9.53 0.97 13.65
CA ASP A 97 9.18 0.21 14.87
C ASP A 97 10.20 -0.88 15.19
N TYR A 98 10.80 -1.52 14.18
CA TYR A 98 11.85 -2.53 14.38
C TYR A 98 13.14 -1.91 14.94
N CYS A 99 13.53 -0.72 14.48
CA CYS A 99 14.68 -0.01 15.05
C CYS A 99 14.39 0.40 16.50
N ALA A 100 13.19 0.90 16.79
CA ALA A 100 12.76 1.26 18.14
C ALA A 100 12.76 0.04 19.06
N TYR A 101 12.21 -1.09 18.61
CA TYR A 101 12.21 -2.36 19.31
C TYR A 101 13.63 -2.85 19.62
N ARG A 102 14.52 -2.89 18.62
CA ARG A 102 15.92 -3.32 18.84
C ARG A 102 16.64 -2.44 19.86
N LYS A 103 16.41 -1.12 19.81
CA LYS A 103 16.97 -0.18 20.80
C LYS A 103 16.39 -0.39 22.20
N ALA A 104 15.11 -0.74 22.31
CA ALA A 104 14.48 -1.06 23.59
C ALA A 104 15.05 -2.35 24.21
N VAL A 105 15.23 -3.40 23.39
CA VAL A 105 15.83 -4.67 23.83
C VAL A 105 17.27 -4.46 24.33
N GLU A 106 18.06 -3.66 23.62
CA GLU A 106 19.44 -3.34 24.01
C GLU A 106 19.54 -2.78 25.44
N LYS A 107 18.59 -1.95 25.86
CA LYS A 107 18.55 -1.35 27.22
C LYS A 107 18.22 -2.33 28.35
N VAL A 108 17.74 -3.53 28.02
CA VAL A 108 17.26 -4.51 29.00
C VAL A 108 18.18 -5.73 29.07
N VAL A 109 18.88 -6.05 27.98
CA VAL A 109 19.70 -7.26 27.85
C VAL A 109 21.21 -6.98 27.96
N LEU A 110 21.65 -5.74 27.73
CA LEU A 110 23.01 -5.25 27.97
C LEU A 110 23.03 -4.27 29.14
#